data_AF-A0A2V5NXA6-F1
#
_entry.id   AF-A0A2V5NXA6-F1
#
_cell.length_a   1.000
_cell.length_b   1.000
_cell.length_c   1.000
_cell.angle_alpha   90.00
_cell.angle_beta   90.00
_cell.angle_gamma   90.00
#
_symmetry.space_group_name_H-M   'P 1'
#
loop_
_entity.id
_entity.type
_entity.pdbx_description
1 polymer ?
#
loop_
_entity_poly.entity_id
_entity_poly.type
_entity_poly.pdbx_seq_one_letter_code
_entity_poly.pdbx_strand_id
1 'polypeptide(L)'
;MGAFVFAALIACAILPSQTMAQQNSATPRRDINDVLRAHDKELLAIPGVVGVYVGILENGKTPCLKVMLARKSPEAERAVPRTLEGYPVVIEVTGEIRPLEK
;
A
#
# COMPACT_ATOMS: atom_id res chain seq x y z
N MET A 1 61.17 33.45 -30.33
CA MET A 1 60.35 32.23 -30.38
C MET A 1 60.55 31.45 -29.09
N GLY A 2 59.50 31.24 -28.28
CA GLY A 2 59.62 30.42 -27.07
C GLY A 2 58.46 30.57 -26.09
N ALA A 3 57.35 29.92 -26.42
CA ALA A 3 56.31 29.37 -25.54
C ALA A 3 55.87 30.17 -24.29
N PHE A 4 54.85 31.02 -24.47
CA PHE A 4 53.83 31.26 -23.45
C PHE A 4 52.76 30.17 -23.59
N VAL A 5 52.68 29.20 -22.67
CA VAL A 5 51.46 28.39 -22.52
C VAL A 5 51.13 28.24 -21.04
N PHE A 6 50.13 29.04 -20.69
CA PHE A 6 49.22 29.04 -19.55
C PHE A 6 49.25 27.81 -18.61
N ALA A 7 49.50 28.11 -17.34
CA ALA A 7 49.24 27.25 -16.20
C ALA A 7 47.75 26.90 -16.10
N ALA A 8 47.43 25.61 -16.22
CA ALA A 8 46.11 25.05 -15.96
C ALA A 8 45.93 24.84 -14.44
N LEU A 9 45.42 25.86 -13.75
CA LEU A 9 44.84 25.74 -12.42
C LEU A 9 43.32 25.67 -12.54
N ILE A 10 42.80 24.46 -12.82
CA ILE A 10 41.41 24.12 -12.46
C ILE A 10 41.49 22.84 -11.65
N ALA A 11 41.85 23.00 -10.37
CA ALA A 11 41.55 22.02 -9.36
C ALA A 11 40.03 22.04 -9.19
N CYS A 12 39.34 21.20 -9.97
CA CYS A 12 37.93 20.94 -9.80
C CYS A 12 37.75 20.36 -8.39
N ALA A 13 37.30 21.20 -7.46
CA ALA A 13 36.83 20.78 -6.16
C ALA A 13 35.55 19.98 -6.37
N ILE A 14 35.71 18.71 -6.77
CA ILE A 14 34.64 17.73 -6.83
C ILE A 14 34.28 17.41 -5.38
N LEU A 15 33.42 18.25 -4.81
CA LEU A 15 32.63 17.91 -3.64
C LEU A 15 31.89 16.61 -4.00
N PRO A 16 32.13 15.48 -3.30
CA PRO A 16 31.22 14.36 -3.44
C PRO A 16 29.90 14.83 -2.83
N SER A 17 28.96 15.19 -3.71
CA SER A 17 27.55 15.38 -3.36
C SER A 17 27.12 14.14 -2.59
N GLN A 18 27.10 14.25 -1.26
CA GLN A 18 26.58 13.21 -0.40
C GLN A 18 25.10 13.12 -0.69
N THR A 19 24.75 12.17 -1.55
CA THR A 19 23.39 11.71 -1.77
C THR A 19 22.79 11.44 -0.39
N MET A 20 21.91 12.33 0.06
CA MET A 20 21.00 12.03 1.17
C MET A 20 20.07 10.92 0.71
N ALA A 21 20.52 9.66 0.84
CA ALA A 21 19.62 8.54 0.94
C ALA A 21 18.97 8.64 2.33
N GLN A 22 17.92 9.45 2.42
CA GLN A 22 17.02 9.48 3.56
C GLN A 22 16.45 8.05 3.69
N GLN A 23 17.10 7.21 4.50
CA GLN A 23 16.54 5.94 4.92
C GLN A 23 15.33 6.27 5.79
N ASN A 24 14.16 6.32 5.14
CA ASN A 24 12.89 6.36 5.82
C ASN A 24 12.80 5.09 6.66
N SER A 25 13.15 5.21 7.94
CA SER A 25 13.15 4.13 8.91
C SER A 25 11.70 3.88 9.31
N ALA A 26 10.90 3.41 8.35
CA ALA A 26 9.55 2.94 8.61
C ALA A 26 9.69 1.72 9.51
N THR A 27 9.19 1.81 10.74
CA THR A 27 8.99 0.64 11.60
C THR A 27 8.35 -0.46 10.77
N PRO A 28 8.83 -1.73 10.87
CA PRO A 28 8.23 -2.82 10.14
C PRO A 28 6.74 -2.86 10.42
N ARG A 29 5.92 -2.70 9.37
CA ARG A 29 4.47 -2.81 9.48
C ARG A 29 4.15 -4.24 9.93
N ARG A 30 3.14 -4.40 10.81
CA ARG A 30 2.66 -5.73 11.22
C ARG A 30 2.25 -6.54 10.00
N ASP A 31 2.45 -7.86 10.01
CA ASP A 31 2.03 -8.72 8.90
C ASP A 31 0.54 -8.54 8.58
N ILE A 32 0.20 -8.45 7.29
CA ILE A 32 -1.16 -8.14 6.87
C ILE A 32 -2.17 -9.24 7.25
N ASN A 33 -1.74 -10.50 7.38
CA ASN A 33 -2.63 -11.58 7.84
C ASN A 33 -2.93 -11.44 9.33
N ASP A 34 -1.99 -10.95 10.12
CA ASP A 34 -2.24 -10.62 11.52
C ASP A 34 -3.16 -9.40 11.64
N VAL A 35 -3.02 -8.43 10.72
CA VAL A 35 -4.00 -7.33 10.59
C VAL A 35 -5.39 -7.84 10.24
N LEU A 36 -5.52 -8.72 9.26
CA LEU A 36 -6.81 -9.34 8.95
C LEU A 36 -7.39 -10.05 10.18
N ARG A 37 -6.62 -10.91 10.84
CA ARG A 37 -7.08 -11.69 12.00
C ARG A 37 -7.52 -10.83 13.20
N ALA A 38 -6.88 -9.67 13.39
CA ALA A 38 -7.22 -8.77 14.48
C ALA A 38 -8.54 -8.00 14.24
N HIS A 39 -8.89 -7.78 12.97
CA HIS A 39 -9.96 -6.84 12.58
C HIS A 39 -11.11 -7.47 11.77
N ASP A 40 -11.00 -8.73 11.37
CA ASP A 40 -11.98 -9.42 10.53
C ASP A 40 -13.39 -9.37 11.13
N LYS A 41 -13.54 -9.58 12.44
CA LYS A 41 -14.82 -9.53 13.14
C LYS A 41 -15.49 -8.17 13.06
N GLU A 42 -14.72 -7.08 13.20
CA GLU A 42 -15.24 -5.72 13.14
C GLU A 42 -15.69 -5.37 11.73
N LEU A 43 -14.89 -5.76 10.72
CA LEU A 43 -15.24 -5.55 9.32
C LEU A 43 -16.46 -6.38 8.90
N LEU A 44 -16.57 -7.63 9.36
CA LEU A 44 -17.72 -8.51 9.11
C LEU A 44 -18.99 -8.04 9.84
N ALA A 45 -18.86 -7.25 10.92
CA ALA A 45 -20.00 -6.67 11.60
C ALA A 45 -20.65 -5.50 10.83
N ILE A 46 -19.99 -4.96 9.80
CA ILE A 46 -20.54 -3.90 8.96
C ILE A 46 -21.69 -4.47 8.10
N PRO A 47 -22.90 -3.89 8.15
CA PRO A 47 -24.03 -4.37 7.36
C PRO A 47 -23.72 -4.44 5.86
N GLY A 48 -23.90 -5.62 5.28
CA GLY A 48 -23.69 -5.89 3.85
C GLY A 48 -22.31 -6.44 3.49
N VAL A 49 -21.37 -6.48 4.43
CA VAL A 49 -20.10 -7.20 4.27
C VAL A 49 -20.34 -8.70 4.39
N VAL A 50 -19.83 -9.47 3.42
CA VAL A 50 -19.96 -10.94 3.35
C VAL A 50 -18.63 -11.67 3.43
N GLY A 51 -17.52 -10.94 3.38
CA GLY A 51 -16.19 -11.52 3.45
C GLY A 51 -15.10 -10.46 3.51
N VAL A 52 -13.95 -10.84 4.07
CA VAL A 52 -12.75 -10.01 4.09
C VAL A 52 -11.55 -10.91 3.84
N TYR A 53 -10.63 -10.48 2.99
CA TYR A 53 -9.44 -11.27 2.66
C TYR A 53 -8.25 -10.39 2.30
N VAL A 54 -7.04 -10.97 2.32
CA VAL A 54 -5.83 -10.31 1.82
C VAL A 54 -5.74 -10.47 0.32
N GLY A 55 -5.52 -9.37 -0.39
CA GLY A 55 -5.33 -9.35 -1.83
C GLY A 55 -4.14 -8.49 -2.23
N ILE A 56 -3.98 -8.32 -3.54
CA ILE A 56 -3.04 -7.39 -4.15
C ILE A 56 -3.86 -6.35 -4.91
N LEU A 57 -3.47 -5.08 -4.83
CA LEU A 57 -4.05 -4.02 -5.63
C LEU A 57 -3.88 -4.31 -7.14
N GLU A 58 -4.63 -3.60 -7.98
CA GLU A 58 -4.56 -3.73 -9.44
C GLU A 58 -3.15 -3.51 -10.02
N ASN A 59 -2.28 -2.81 -9.28
CA ASN A 59 -0.88 -2.63 -9.64
C ASN A 59 -0.02 -3.91 -9.53
N GLY A 60 -0.56 -5.01 -9.02
CA GLY A 60 0.09 -6.32 -8.92
C GLY A 60 1.21 -6.42 -7.88
N LYS A 61 1.40 -5.42 -7.03
CA LYS A 61 2.53 -5.38 -6.07
C LYS A 61 2.13 -5.04 -4.65
N THR A 62 1.13 -4.18 -4.46
CA THR A 62 0.80 -3.66 -3.14
C THR A 62 -0.22 -4.55 -2.44
N PRO A 63 0.12 -5.15 -1.29
CA PRO A 63 -0.86 -5.91 -0.51
C PRO A 63 -1.92 -4.99 0.09
N CYS A 64 -3.17 -5.45 0.08
CA CYS A 64 -4.33 -4.74 0.57
C CYS A 64 -5.30 -5.70 1.26
N LEU A 65 -6.24 -5.13 2.03
CA LEU A 65 -7.42 -5.85 2.49
C LEU A 65 -8.54 -5.62 1.49
N LYS A 66 -9.22 -6.69 1.12
CA LYS A 66 -10.42 -6.63 0.27
C LYS A 66 -11.64 -6.97 1.10
N VAL A 67 -12.65 -6.11 1.02
CA VAL A 67 -13.94 -6.26 1.70
C VAL A 67 -14.99 -6.58 0.66
N MET A 68 -15.58 -7.76 0.76
CA MET A 68 -16.61 -8.25 -0.16
C MET A 68 -17.98 -7.78 0.30
N LEU A 69 -18.75 -7.17 -0.62
CA LEU A 69 -20.15 -6.82 -0.40
C LEU A 69 -21.06 -7.69 -1.27
N ALA A 70 -22.20 -8.11 -0.71
CA ALA A 70 -23.21 -8.83 -1.48
C ALA A 70 -23.82 -7.98 -2.60
N ARG A 71 -23.92 -6.68 -2.37
CA ARG A 71 -24.52 -5.68 -3.27
C ARG A 71 -23.92 -4.31 -2.97
N LYS A 72 -24.04 -3.38 -3.92
CA LYS A 72 -23.67 -1.97 -3.67
C LYS A 72 -24.46 -1.44 -2.48
N SER A 73 -23.75 -0.80 -1.54
CA SER A 73 -24.35 -0.25 -0.33
C SER A 73 -23.61 1.05 0.03
N PRO A 74 -24.24 2.23 -0.17
CA PRO A 74 -23.64 3.50 0.21
C PRO A 74 -23.34 3.60 1.71
N GLU A 75 -24.08 2.87 2.54
CA GLU A 75 -23.84 2.77 3.98
C GLU A 75 -22.54 2.01 4.27
N ALA A 76 -22.37 0.83 3.65
CA ALA A 76 -21.14 0.05 3.81
C ALA A 76 -19.92 0.78 3.24
N GLU A 77 -20.06 1.44 2.08
CA GLU A 77 -18.98 2.24 1.47
C GLU A 77 -18.51 3.40 2.35
N ARG A 78 -19.38 3.93 3.21
CA ARG A 78 -19.03 4.96 4.20
C ARG A 78 -18.45 4.38 5.49
N ALA A 79 -18.92 3.21 5.90
CA ALA A 79 -18.51 2.56 7.15
C ALA A 79 -17.16 1.83 7.02
N VAL A 80 -16.85 1.27 5.86
CA VAL A 80 -15.59 0.57 5.62
C VAL A 80 -14.43 1.58 5.60
N PRO A 81 -13.40 1.41 6.44
CA PRO A 81 -12.25 2.30 6.44
C PRO A 81 -11.49 2.19 5.12
N ARG A 82 -10.88 3.28 4.65
CA ARG A 82 -10.04 3.26 3.43
C ARG A 82 -8.64 2.67 3.67
N THR A 83 -8.19 2.68 4.92
CA THR A 83 -6.89 2.15 5.34
C THR A 83 -7.00 1.50 6.70
N LEU A 84 -6.28 0.41 6.91
CA LEU A 84 -6.20 -0.29 8.20
C LEU A 84 -4.74 -0.59 8.51
N GLU A 85 -4.20 0.00 9.58
CA GLU A 85 -2.78 -0.12 9.97
C GLU A 85 -1.79 0.16 8.82
N GLY A 86 -2.14 1.11 7.94
CA GLY A 86 -1.33 1.50 6.80
C GLY A 86 -1.48 0.60 5.56
N TYR A 87 -2.32 -0.44 5.61
CA TYR A 87 -2.74 -1.19 4.43
C TYR A 87 -3.96 -0.54 3.77
N PRO A 88 -3.98 -0.40 2.43
CA PRO A 88 -5.19 -0.01 1.71
C PRO A 88 -6.30 -1.03 1.93
N VAL A 89 -7.54 -0.55 2.02
CA VAL A 89 -8.74 -1.38 2.06
C VAL A 89 -9.56 -1.07 0.81
N VAL A 90 -9.94 -2.10 0.07
CA VAL A 90 -10.67 -2.00 -1.19
C VAL A 90 -11.98 -2.76 -1.08
N ILE A 91 -13.05 -2.14 -1.55
CA ILE A 91 -14.37 -2.77 -1.59
C ILE A 91 -14.54 -3.50 -2.92
N GLU A 92 -15.05 -4.72 -2.88
CA GLU A 92 -15.38 -5.55 -4.03
C GLU A 92 -16.82 -6.04 -3.93
N VAL A 93 -17.64 -5.81 -4.96
CA VAL A 93 -19.03 -6.29 -4.97
C VAL A 93 -19.07 -7.64 -5.68
N THR A 94 -19.34 -8.71 -4.95
CA THR A 94 -19.24 -10.09 -5.45
C THR A 94 -20.57 -10.77 -5.68
N GLY A 95 -21.68 -10.12 -5.31
CA GLY A 95 -22.98 -10.80 -5.27
C GLY A 95 -23.16 -11.60 -3.98
N GLU A 96 -24.32 -12.23 -3.85
CA GLU A 96 -24.61 -13.12 -2.72
C GLU A 96 -23.80 -14.42 -2.82
N ILE A 97 -23.11 -14.78 -1.73
CA ILE A 97 -22.44 -16.06 -1.61
C ILE A 97 -23.50 -17.10 -1.22
N ARG A 98 -23.69 -18.12 -2.07
CA ARG A 98 -24.66 -19.20 -1.87
C ARG A 98 -23.97 -20.57 -1.97
N PRO A 99 -24.55 -21.62 -1.34
CA PRO A 99 -24.05 -22.98 -1.53
C PRO A 99 -24.04 -23.38 -3.01
N LEU A 100 -23.04 -24.16 -3.43
CA LEU A 100 -23.00 -24.74 -4.76
C LEU A 100 -24.09 -25.83 -4.87
N GLU A 101 -24.92 -25.76 -5.91
CA GLU A 101 -25.89 -26.81 -6.21
C GLU A 101 -25.17 -28.10 -6.65
N LYS A 102 -25.71 -29.25 -6.25
CA LYS A 102 -25.11 -30.57 -6.51
C LYS A 102 -25.33 -31.04 -7.93
#